data_AF-A0A9P6DKE1-F1
#
_entry.id   AF-A0A9P6DKE1-F1
#
_cell.length_a   1.000
_cell.length_b   1.000
_cell.length_c   1.000
_cell.angle_alpha   90.00
_cell.angle_beta   90.00
_cell.angle_gamma   90.00
#
_symmetry.space_group_name_H-M   'P 1'
#
loop_
_entity.id
_entity.type
_entity.pdbx_description
1 polymer ?
#
loop_
_entity_poly.entity_id
_entity_poly.type
_entity_poly.pdbx_seq_one_letter_code
_entity_poly.pdbx_strand_id
1 'polypeptide(L)'
;MDSISSSMAVDIAVVAAVSHNLQAVSAQCDMICLVSNIDRASPMQVTTPSTTTMVNGPPTPPPTSAIELRDAAKLAGASEPEAAAPNANPALDTPPSHPDCYQSTLPTITDLVAQGDYISAIQTCERCDLNGDGDTSPTRFLITAPLVIAYLIVDNLAPARYALNRLPDKLASQPMVKALNDLLRATRDRKHSLVYSRAESLFKQVQQPNFLDANLGSLVASMITAFVEAFRRRTFVLLSRAYSSLPVSLAQSYLGWPPEQILTAVTKEGWSYDQATKVLSPPSDSSSFSSANRSIAGPSSLETFSVVATNVARLEV
;
A
#
# COMPACT_ATOMS: atom_id res chain seq x y z
N MET A 1 -27.42 -34.26 18.31
CA MET A 1 -27.17 -32.89 18.82
C MET A 1 -25.69 -32.57 18.60
N ASP A 2 -25.16 -32.87 17.41
CA ASP A 2 -23.70 -33.07 17.24
C ASP A 2 -23.06 -32.18 16.16
N SER A 3 -23.81 -31.26 15.54
CA SER A 3 -23.29 -30.40 14.47
C SER A 3 -22.81 -29.02 14.92
N ILE A 4 -23.02 -28.63 16.19
CA ILE A 4 -22.59 -27.31 16.70
C ILE A 4 -21.16 -27.35 17.25
N SER A 5 -20.64 -28.53 17.61
CA SER A 5 -19.31 -28.65 18.23
C SER A 5 -18.13 -28.54 17.24
N SER A 6 -18.38 -28.69 15.92
CA SER A 6 -17.31 -28.65 14.92
C SER A 6 -16.97 -27.23 14.44
N SER A 7 -17.91 -26.28 14.54
CA SER A 7 -17.68 -24.91 14.08
C SER A 7 -16.80 -24.11 15.04
N MET A 8 -16.99 -24.28 16.36
CA MET A 8 -16.19 -23.58 17.37
C MET A 8 -14.75 -24.09 17.48
N ALA A 9 -14.47 -25.33 17.07
CA ALA A 9 -13.11 -25.87 17.08
C ALA A 9 -12.21 -25.24 15.99
N VAL A 10 -12.79 -24.81 14.87
CA VAL A 10 -12.05 -24.18 13.76
C VAL A 10 -11.70 -22.73 14.11
N ASP A 11 -12.61 -21.99 14.76
CA ASP A 11 -12.36 -20.61 15.16
C ASP A 11 -11.26 -20.48 16.21
N ILE A 12 -11.19 -21.42 17.18
CA ILE A 12 -10.13 -21.42 18.20
C ILE A 12 -8.75 -21.71 17.56
N ALA A 13 -8.69 -22.59 16.56
CA ALA A 13 -7.43 -22.92 15.88
C ALA A 13 -6.91 -21.75 15.01
N VAL A 14 -7.80 -20.97 14.38
CA VAL A 14 -7.42 -19.80 13.58
C VAL A 14 -6.94 -18.66 14.50
N VAL A 15 -7.62 -18.42 15.63
CA VAL A 15 -7.20 -17.39 16.60
C VAL A 15 -5.86 -17.76 17.26
N ALA A 16 -5.62 -19.04 17.56
CA ALA A 16 -4.34 -19.51 18.07
C ALA A 16 -3.20 -19.34 17.05
N ALA A 17 -3.45 -19.58 15.77
CA ALA A 17 -2.46 -19.41 14.70
C ALA A 17 -2.08 -17.94 14.49
N VAL A 18 -3.03 -17.01 14.61
CA VAL A 18 -2.78 -15.56 14.51
C VAL A 18 -1.98 -15.06 15.73
N SER A 19 -2.31 -15.54 16.93
CA SER A 19 -1.61 -15.13 18.16
C SER A 19 -0.16 -15.63 18.22
N HIS A 20 0.11 -16.84 17.72
CA HIS A 20 1.48 -17.40 17.69
C HIS A 20 2.37 -16.68 16.66
N ASN A 21 1.77 -16.14 15.59
CA ASN A 21 2.49 -15.40 14.55
C ASN A 21 2.87 -13.98 15.03
N LEU A 22 2.06 -13.36 15.90
CA LEU A 22 2.40 -12.06 16.49
C LEU A 22 3.60 -12.14 17.46
N GLN A 23 3.72 -13.22 18.24
CA GLN A 23 4.86 -13.40 19.15
C GLN A 23 6.18 -13.68 18.41
N ALA A 24 6.13 -14.36 17.26
CA ALA A 24 7.32 -14.59 16.43
C ALA A 24 7.86 -13.30 15.78
N VAL A 25 6.97 -12.37 15.39
CA VAL A 25 7.37 -11.09 14.81
C VAL A 25 8.01 -10.16 15.84
N SER A 26 7.57 -10.20 17.11
CA SER A 26 8.19 -9.42 18.19
C SER A 26 9.63 -9.84 18.48
N ALA A 27 9.94 -11.14 18.42
CA ALA A 27 11.29 -11.64 18.69
C ALA A 27 12.30 -11.30 17.56
N GLN A 28 11.81 -11.07 16.34
CA GLN A 28 12.64 -10.73 15.18
C GLN A 28 13.10 -9.25 15.18
N CYS A 29 12.36 -8.35 15.86
CA CYS A 29 12.70 -6.93 15.95
C CYS A 29 13.83 -6.64 16.94
N ASP A 30 13.91 -7.36 18.07
CA ASP A 30 14.94 -7.10 19.10
C ASP A 30 16.36 -7.50 18.67
N MET A 31 16.50 -8.47 17.78
CA MET A 31 17.82 -8.93 17.35
C MET A 31 18.49 -7.99 16.33
N ILE A 32 17.70 -7.19 15.59
CA ILE A 32 18.22 -6.28 14.56
C ILE A 32 18.77 -4.99 15.17
N CYS A 33 18.26 -4.55 16.32
CA CYS A 33 18.74 -3.33 16.99
C CYS A 33 20.13 -3.48 17.65
N LEU A 34 20.56 -4.71 17.97
CA LEU A 34 21.80 -4.94 18.71
C LEU A 34 23.08 -4.94 17.84
N VAL A 35 22.96 -5.02 16.52
CA VAL A 35 24.12 -5.16 15.60
C VAL A 35 24.62 -3.82 15.04
N SER A 36 23.86 -2.72 15.18
CA SER A 36 24.18 -1.44 14.53
C SER A 36 25.05 -0.46 15.32
N ASN A 37 25.63 -0.84 16.48
CA ASN A 37 26.31 0.11 17.37
C ASN A 37 27.84 -0.04 17.47
N ILE A 38 28.48 -0.75 16.54
CA ILE A 38 29.94 -0.95 16.53
C ILE A 38 30.45 -0.65 15.11
N ASP A 39 30.62 0.63 14.77
CA ASP A 39 31.78 1.14 14.00
C ASP A 39 31.58 2.62 13.64
N ARG A 40 32.26 3.52 14.37
CA ARG A 40 32.57 4.86 13.83
C ARG A 40 33.79 5.45 14.51
N ALA A 41 34.96 5.01 14.06
CA ALA A 41 36.25 5.65 14.34
C ALA A 41 36.50 6.82 13.37
N SER A 42 37.00 7.93 13.94
CA SER A 42 37.43 9.18 13.29
C SER A 42 38.55 9.02 12.25
N PRO A 43 38.77 10.06 11.40
CA PRO A 43 40.12 10.65 11.42
C PRO A 43 40.24 12.17 11.13
N MET A 44 41.25 12.73 11.81
CA MET A 44 42.26 13.74 11.44
C MET A 44 41.92 15.07 10.72
N GLN A 45 42.27 16.16 11.42
CA GLN A 45 42.59 17.49 10.88
C GLN A 45 44.06 17.59 10.45
N VAL A 46 44.34 18.26 9.31
CA VAL A 46 45.65 18.89 8.99
C VAL A 46 45.46 20.13 8.09
N THR A 47 45.75 21.30 8.66
CA THR A 47 46.58 22.46 8.23
C THR A 47 46.44 23.17 6.84
N THR A 48 46.36 24.52 6.95
CA THR A 48 46.46 25.71 6.04
C THR A 48 47.74 25.79 5.14
N PRO A 49 47.95 26.71 4.14
CA PRO A 49 47.67 28.18 4.13
C PRO A 49 47.40 28.98 2.81
N SER A 50 46.93 30.23 3.01
CA SER A 50 47.04 31.54 2.29
C SER A 50 47.29 31.68 0.77
N THR A 51 46.53 32.57 0.07
CA THR A 51 46.98 33.88 -0.52
C THR A 51 45.97 34.48 -1.54
N THR A 52 45.44 35.66 -1.17
CA THR A 52 45.19 36.93 -1.92
C THR A 52 44.92 36.96 -3.44
N THR A 53 43.84 37.64 -3.89
CA THR A 53 43.84 38.94 -4.65
C THR A 53 42.42 39.46 -4.90
N MET A 54 42.27 40.79 -4.81
CA MET A 54 41.05 41.61 -4.81
C MET A 54 40.49 41.94 -6.20
N VAL A 55 39.16 42.19 -6.31
CA VAL A 55 38.52 43.39 -6.91
C VAL A 55 37.03 43.39 -6.50
N ASN A 56 36.59 44.35 -5.67
CA ASN A 56 35.18 44.74 -5.62
C ASN A 56 35.06 46.22 -5.20
N GLY A 57 34.24 46.98 -5.93
CA GLY A 57 34.14 48.43 -5.84
C GLY A 57 33.42 48.96 -4.59
N PRO A 58 33.62 50.25 -4.23
CA PRO A 58 33.15 50.89 -3.00
C PRO A 58 31.68 51.44 -3.07
N PRO A 59 31.12 51.88 -1.92
CA PRO A 59 29.74 51.67 -1.50
C PRO A 59 28.82 52.87 -1.77
N THR A 60 27.51 52.64 -1.85
CA THR A 60 26.50 53.71 -1.73
C THR A 60 25.73 53.59 -0.40
N PRO A 61 25.64 54.69 0.38
CA PRO A 61 25.05 54.75 1.73
C PRO A 61 23.51 54.89 1.73
N PRO A 62 22.84 54.72 2.89
CA PRO A 62 21.39 54.60 3.00
C PRO A 62 20.68 55.96 3.07
N PRO A 63 19.45 56.10 2.53
CA PRO A 63 18.58 57.22 2.87
C PRO A 63 17.76 56.93 4.14
N THR A 64 18.06 57.70 5.17
CA THR A 64 17.20 58.03 6.30
C THR A 64 16.03 58.92 5.86
N SER A 65 14.81 58.67 6.36
CA SER A 65 14.00 59.69 7.09
C SER A 65 12.55 59.25 7.34
N ALA A 66 12.19 59.21 8.61
CA ALA A 66 10.93 58.75 9.19
C ALA A 66 9.77 59.77 9.11
N ILE A 67 9.59 60.43 7.96
CA ILE A 67 8.67 61.58 7.81
C ILE A 67 7.49 61.35 6.85
N GLU A 68 7.48 60.28 6.04
CA GLU A 68 6.32 59.98 5.16
C GLU A 68 5.20 59.14 5.82
N LEU A 69 5.40 58.64 7.05
CA LEU A 69 4.42 57.77 7.73
C LEU A 69 3.31 58.49 8.52
N ARG A 70 3.15 59.82 8.41
CA ARG A 70 2.18 60.59 9.23
C ARG A 70 1.23 61.54 8.51
N ASP A 71 1.25 61.61 7.17
CA ASP A 71 0.54 62.67 6.43
C ASP A 71 -0.69 62.22 5.60
N ALA A 72 -1.32 61.09 5.97
CA ALA A 72 -2.56 60.63 5.32
C ALA A 72 -3.80 60.68 6.24
N ALA A 73 -3.71 61.33 7.41
CA ALA A 73 -4.80 61.38 8.38
C ALA A 73 -5.02 62.78 8.97
N LYS A 74 -5.47 63.75 8.16
CA LYS A 74 -6.27 64.90 8.62
C LYS A 74 -6.69 65.77 7.44
N LEU A 75 -7.98 66.18 7.43
CA LEU A 75 -8.66 67.11 6.50
C LEU A 75 -9.19 66.40 5.24
N ALA A 76 -10.49 66.22 4.97
CA ALA A 76 -11.76 66.72 5.48
C ALA A 76 -12.84 65.69 5.02
N GLY A 77 -14.01 65.44 5.63
CA GLY A 77 -14.85 66.23 6.50
C GLY A 77 -16.32 66.19 5.97
N ALA A 78 -17.13 65.30 6.54
CA ALA A 78 -18.60 65.33 6.73
C ALA A 78 -19.60 65.43 5.54
N SER A 79 -20.47 64.41 5.44
CA SER A 79 -21.93 64.52 5.17
C SER A 79 -22.64 63.24 5.69
N GLU A 80 -23.76 63.41 6.39
CA GLU A 80 -24.58 62.42 7.13
C GLU A 80 -25.93 62.19 6.38
N PRO A 81 -26.91 61.37 6.85
CA PRO A 81 -27.03 59.90 6.92
C PRO A 81 -28.16 59.31 6.02
N GLU A 82 -28.02 58.09 5.48
CA GLU A 82 -29.20 57.31 5.03
C GLU A 82 -28.94 55.78 4.93
N ALA A 83 -29.81 55.02 5.62
CA ALA A 83 -30.29 53.65 5.39
C ALA A 83 -29.36 52.49 4.91
N ALA A 84 -29.21 51.51 5.81
CA ALA A 84 -29.40 50.06 5.61
C ALA A 84 -28.78 49.33 4.39
N ALA A 85 -27.70 48.55 4.64
CA ALA A 85 -27.48 47.16 4.19
C ALA A 85 -26.03 46.71 4.51
N PRO A 86 -25.76 45.40 4.69
CA PRO A 86 -24.76 44.92 5.64
C PRO A 86 -23.33 44.86 5.10
N ASN A 87 -22.39 45.09 6.02
CA ASN A 87 -20.96 44.78 5.91
C ASN A 87 -20.70 43.40 5.30
N ALA A 88 -20.21 43.36 4.07
CA ALA A 88 -19.48 42.21 3.55
C ALA A 88 -18.02 42.30 4.04
N ASN A 89 -17.79 41.80 5.25
CA ASN A 89 -16.47 41.35 5.65
C ASN A 89 -16.06 40.20 4.70
N PRO A 90 -14.86 40.17 4.12
CA PRO A 90 -14.33 38.93 3.56
C PRO A 90 -14.04 38.00 4.75
N ALA A 91 -14.98 37.10 5.02
CA ALA A 91 -14.82 36.07 6.03
C ALA A 91 -13.62 35.19 5.67
N LEU A 92 -12.60 35.21 6.53
CA LEU A 92 -11.69 34.08 6.70
C LEU A 92 -12.51 32.83 7.03
N ASP A 93 -12.21 31.74 6.32
CA ASP A 93 -12.19 30.35 6.80
C ASP A 93 -13.29 29.91 7.77
N THR A 94 -14.43 29.49 7.20
CA THR A 94 -15.26 28.46 7.84
C THR A 94 -14.77 27.09 7.36
N PRO A 95 -14.20 26.23 8.23
CA PRO A 95 -13.92 24.84 7.85
C PRO A 95 -15.25 24.11 7.60
N PRO A 96 -15.39 23.30 6.53
CA PRO A 96 -16.57 22.46 6.36
C PRO A 96 -16.65 21.47 7.52
N SER A 97 -17.72 21.54 8.30
CA SER A 97 -17.95 20.71 9.51
C SER A 97 -18.63 19.37 9.21
N HIS A 98 -18.66 18.96 7.93
CA HIS A 98 -19.15 17.64 7.52
C HIS A 98 -17.97 16.72 7.24
N PRO A 99 -17.93 15.49 7.80
CA PRO A 99 -16.88 14.53 7.50
C PRO A 99 -16.88 14.22 6.00
N ASP A 100 -15.73 14.39 5.36
CA ASP A 100 -15.54 13.99 3.96
C ASP A 100 -15.94 12.51 3.78
N CYS A 101 -16.51 12.18 2.61
CA CYS A 101 -16.88 10.79 2.28
C CYS A 101 -15.73 9.79 2.55
N TYR A 102 -14.48 10.22 2.29
CA TYR A 102 -13.26 9.46 2.53
C TYR A 102 -13.03 9.12 4.01
N GLN A 103 -13.28 10.07 4.92
CA GLN A 103 -13.11 9.84 6.35
C GLN A 103 -14.20 8.92 6.92
N SER A 104 -15.44 9.08 6.43
CA SER A 104 -16.57 8.25 6.87
C SER A 104 -16.47 6.78 6.46
N THR A 105 -15.75 6.49 5.37
CA THR A 105 -15.65 5.14 4.79
C THR A 105 -14.49 4.32 5.39
N LEU A 106 -13.50 4.98 5.97
CA LEU A 106 -12.29 4.34 6.51
C LEU A 106 -12.57 3.26 7.59
N PRO A 107 -13.51 3.45 8.55
CA PRO A 107 -13.83 2.41 9.52
C PRO A 107 -14.39 1.14 8.86
N THR A 108 -15.31 1.29 7.90
CA THR A 108 -15.89 0.16 7.17
C THR A 108 -14.82 -0.63 6.41
N ILE A 109 -13.84 0.06 5.81
CA ILE A 109 -12.72 -0.61 5.13
C ILE A 109 -11.85 -1.35 6.13
N THR A 110 -11.58 -0.74 7.29
CA THR A 110 -10.82 -1.38 8.37
C THR A 110 -11.47 -2.69 8.79
N ASP A 111 -12.79 -2.71 8.97
CA ASP A 111 -13.54 -3.90 9.34
C ASP A 111 -13.48 -5.00 8.26
N LEU A 112 -13.63 -4.61 6.98
CA LEU A 112 -13.54 -5.55 5.84
C LEU A 112 -12.13 -6.15 5.70
N VAL A 113 -11.10 -5.33 5.90
CA VAL A 113 -9.70 -5.76 5.88
C VAL A 113 -9.40 -6.70 7.05
N ALA A 114 -9.94 -6.43 8.24
CA ALA A 114 -9.81 -7.31 9.39
C ALA A 114 -10.45 -8.69 9.16
N GLN A 115 -11.53 -8.75 8.37
CA GLN A 115 -12.17 -10.00 7.95
C GLN A 115 -11.44 -10.70 6.79
N GLY A 116 -10.45 -10.06 6.16
CA GLY A 116 -9.76 -10.57 4.98
C GLY A 116 -10.58 -10.48 3.67
N ASP A 117 -11.71 -9.77 3.67
CA ASP A 117 -12.52 -9.56 2.46
C ASP A 117 -12.02 -8.35 1.65
N TYR A 118 -10.92 -8.59 0.93
CA TYR A 118 -10.29 -7.57 0.09
C TYR A 118 -11.15 -7.20 -1.13
N ILE A 119 -12.08 -8.06 -1.57
CA ILE A 119 -12.92 -7.78 -2.75
C ILE A 119 -14.00 -6.75 -2.39
N SER A 120 -14.70 -6.96 -1.27
CA SER A 120 -15.68 -6.01 -0.78
C SER A 120 -15.02 -4.68 -0.36
N ALA A 121 -13.79 -4.74 0.19
CA ALA A 121 -13.01 -3.56 0.49
C ALA A 121 -12.70 -2.74 -0.77
N ILE A 122 -12.29 -3.39 -1.87
CA ILE A 122 -12.07 -2.72 -3.17
C ILE A 122 -13.34 -2.02 -3.65
N GLN A 123 -14.48 -2.71 -3.67
CA GLN A 123 -15.76 -2.13 -4.13
C GLN A 123 -16.17 -0.91 -3.30
N THR A 124 -15.97 -0.98 -1.99
CA THR A 124 -16.27 0.11 -1.06
C THR A 124 -15.37 1.31 -1.32
N CYS A 125 -14.07 1.08 -1.51
CA CYS A 125 -13.09 2.10 -1.86
C CYS A 125 -13.38 2.75 -3.23
N GLU A 126 -13.67 1.94 -4.27
CA GLU A 126 -14.01 2.42 -5.61
C GLU A 126 -15.24 3.32 -5.58
N ARG A 127 -16.30 2.87 -4.89
CA ARG A 127 -17.53 3.66 -4.76
C ARG A 127 -17.28 4.98 -4.04
N CYS A 128 -16.44 4.99 -3.01
CA CYS A 128 -16.06 6.23 -2.32
C CYS A 128 -15.21 7.16 -3.21
N ASP A 129 -14.27 6.62 -3.98
CA ASP A 129 -13.40 7.40 -4.88
C ASP A 129 -14.17 7.99 -6.08
N LEU A 130 -15.22 7.31 -6.56
CA LEU A 130 -16.07 7.80 -7.65
C LEU A 130 -17.11 8.83 -7.19
N ASN A 131 -17.59 8.72 -5.96
CA ASN A 131 -18.65 9.59 -5.42
C ASN A 131 -18.10 10.78 -4.62
N GLY A 132 -16.78 10.92 -4.49
CA GLY A 132 -16.18 11.99 -3.71
C GLY A 132 -16.15 13.31 -4.46
N ASP A 133 -16.78 14.35 -3.90
CA ASP A 133 -16.83 15.73 -4.45
C ASP A 133 -15.49 16.50 -4.38
N GLY A 134 -14.37 15.82 -4.08
CA GLY A 134 -13.08 16.44 -3.78
C GLY A 134 -11.90 15.75 -4.47
N ASP A 135 -11.82 15.82 -5.81
CA ASP A 135 -10.72 15.24 -6.58
C ASP A 135 -9.33 15.73 -6.13
N THR A 136 -9.26 16.97 -5.63
CA THR A 136 -8.05 17.66 -5.15
C THR A 136 -7.83 17.56 -3.64
N SER A 137 -8.74 16.92 -2.90
CA SER A 137 -8.67 16.84 -1.44
C SER A 137 -7.52 15.92 -0.99
N PRO A 138 -6.74 16.31 0.04
CA PRO A 138 -5.69 15.45 0.58
C PRO A 138 -6.25 14.19 1.27
N THR A 139 -7.52 14.22 1.68
CA THR A 139 -8.24 13.12 2.33
C THR A 139 -8.55 11.98 1.38
N ARG A 140 -8.55 12.20 0.06
CA ARG A 140 -8.67 11.15 -0.96
C ARG A 140 -7.61 10.04 -0.78
N PHE A 141 -6.41 10.41 -0.32
CA PHE A 141 -5.33 9.47 -0.08
C PHE A 141 -5.69 8.37 0.94
N LEU A 142 -6.57 8.68 1.91
CA LEU A 142 -7.05 7.73 2.92
C LEU A 142 -7.71 6.50 2.31
N ILE A 143 -8.31 6.64 1.13
CA ILE A 143 -8.96 5.56 0.38
C ILE A 143 -8.06 5.01 -0.73
N THR A 144 -7.29 5.86 -1.41
CA THR A 144 -6.44 5.40 -2.51
C THR A 144 -5.33 4.44 -2.05
N ALA A 145 -4.72 4.69 -0.89
CA ALA A 145 -3.68 3.81 -0.35
C ALA A 145 -4.19 2.38 -0.08
N PRO A 146 -5.26 2.15 0.71
CA PRO A 146 -5.80 0.82 0.93
C PRO A 146 -6.36 0.20 -0.35
N LEU A 147 -6.98 0.99 -1.26
CA LEU A 147 -7.45 0.49 -2.55
C LEU A 147 -6.34 -0.15 -3.39
N VAL A 148 -5.21 0.56 -3.52
CA VAL A 148 -4.06 0.08 -4.31
C VAL A 148 -3.47 -1.19 -3.70
N ILE A 149 -3.30 -1.23 -2.38
CA ILE A 149 -2.76 -2.41 -1.71
C ILE A 149 -3.73 -3.59 -1.82
N ALA A 150 -5.04 -3.37 -1.69
CA ALA A 150 -6.05 -4.42 -1.87
C ALA A 150 -5.97 -5.04 -3.27
N TYR A 151 -5.83 -4.24 -4.32
CA TYR A 151 -5.60 -4.77 -5.66
C TYR A 151 -4.30 -5.59 -5.79
N LEU A 152 -3.22 -5.18 -5.13
CA LEU A 152 -1.97 -5.95 -5.09
C LEU A 152 -2.15 -7.31 -4.36
N ILE A 153 -2.99 -7.36 -3.31
CA ILE A 153 -3.37 -8.59 -2.60
C ILE A 153 -4.22 -9.52 -3.49
N VAL A 154 -5.05 -8.96 -4.37
CA VAL A 154 -5.87 -9.72 -5.32
C VAL A 154 -5.11 -10.08 -6.61
N ASP A 155 -3.89 -9.56 -6.79
CA ASP A 155 -3.06 -9.70 -8.01
C ASP A 155 -3.60 -8.96 -9.25
N ASN A 156 -4.47 -7.96 -9.06
CA ASN A 156 -5.03 -7.18 -10.17
C ASN A 156 -4.27 -5.87 -10.37
N LEU A 157 -3.18 -5.91 -11.14
CA LEU A 157 -2.23 -4.80 -11.22
C LEU A 157 -2.69 -3.63 -12.10
N ALA A 158 -3.57 -3.87 -13.08
CA ALA A 158 -3.97 -2.83 -14.02
C ALA A 158 -4.85 -1.75 -13.36
N PRO A 159 -5.95 -2.08 -12.65
CA PRO A 159 -6.76 -1.09 -11.91
C PRO A 159 -5.96 -0.34 -10.86
N ALA A 160 -5.05 -1.02 -10.14
CA ALA A 160 -4.17 -0.39 -9.16
C ALA A 160 -3.32 0.74 -9.78
N ARG A 161 -2.78 0.51 -10.98
CA ARG A 161 -2.04 1.54 -11.72
C ARG A 161 -2.94 2.71 -12.12
N TYR A 162 -4.15 2.42 -12.59
CA TYR A 162 -5.10 3.47 -12.95
C TYR A 162 -5.54 4.30 -11.73
N ALA A 163 -5.74 3.68 -10.57
CA ALA A 163 -6.06 4.39 -9.32
C ALA A 163 -4.96 5.39 -8.94
N LEU A 164 -3.68 4.99 -9.02
CA LEU A 164 -2.55 5.88 -8.75
C LEU A 164 -2.42 7.01 -9.78
N ASN A 165 -2.62 6.71 -11.06
CA ASN A 165 -2.50 7.70 -12.15
C ASN A 165 -3.63 8.74 -12.17
N ARG A 166 -4.76 8.45 -11.51
CA ARG A 166 -5.90 9.39 -11.39
C ARG A 166 -5.68 10.46 -10.32
N LEU A 167 -4.69 10.27 -9.44
CA LEU A 167 -4.40 11.24 -8.39
C LEU A 167 -3.85 12.56 -8.99
N PRO A 168 -4.22 13.72 -8.43
CA PRO A 168 -3.62 14.99 -8.82
C PRO A 168 -2.14 15.05 -8.45
N ASP A 169 -1.35 15.81 -9.21
CA ASP A 169 0.13 15.89 -9.08
C ASP A 169 0.62 16.21 -7.65
N LYS A 170 -0.16 17.04 -6.92
CA LYS A 170 0.12 17.38 -5.52
C LYS A 170 0.13 16.16 -4.60
N LEU A 171 -0.77 15.20 -4.83
CA LEU A 171 -0.82 13.95 -4.08
C LEU A 171 0.15 12.93 -4.66
N ALA A 172 0.28 12.87 -5.98
CA ALA A 172 1.21 11.96 -6.64
C ALA A 172 2.69 12.20 -6.25
N SER A 173 3.05 13.45 -5.94
CA SER A 173 4.39 13.83 -5.47
C SER A 173 4.70 13.43 -4.03
N GLN A 174 3.70 12.97 -3.26
CA GLN A 174 3.92 12.54 -1.88
C GLN A 174 4.82 11.29 -1.83
N PRO A 175 5.73 11.21 -0.84
CA PRO A 175 6.70 10.12 -0.76
C PRO A 175 6.02 8.75 -0.64
N MET A 176 4.87 8.68 0.02
CA MET A 176 4.12 7.43 0.18
C MET A 176 3.46 6.96 -1.12
N VAL A 177 2.87 7.86 -1.90
CA VAL A 177 2.31 7.52 -3.22
C VAL A 177 3.40 7.04 -4.17
N LYS A 178 4.57 7.69 -4.12
CA LYS A 178 5.76 7.24 -4.86
C LYS A 178 6.22 5.85 -4.42
N ALA A 179 6.26 5.56 -3.11
CA ALA A 179 6.61 4.25 -2.59
C ALA A 179 5.61 3.15 -3.00
N LEU A 180 4.30 3.45 -2.98
CA LEU A 180 3.26 2.57 -3.50
C LEU A 180 3.42 2.30 -5.00
N ASN A 181 3.72 3.33 -5.79
CA ASN A 181 3.97 3.18 -7.22
C ASN A 181 5.23 2.35 -7.51
N ASP A 182 6.30 2.55 -6.73
CA ASP A 182 7.52 1.74 -6.82
C ASP A 182 7.26 0.26 -6.48
N LEU A 183 6.46 -0.01 -5.46
CA LEU A 183 6.03 -1.37 -5.08
C LEU A 183 5.19 -2.02 -6.18
N LEU A 184 4.21 -1.28 -6.72
CA LEU A 184 3.38 -1.72 -7.83
C LEU A 184 4.22 -2.04 -9.07
N ARG A 185 5.20 -1.18 -9.39
CA ARG A 185 6.12 -1.38 -10.50
C ARG A 185 6.99 -2.61 -10.30
N ALA A 186 7.55 -2.81 -9.11
CA ALA A 186 8.35 -3.99 -8.78
C ALA A 186 7.54 -5.28 -8.94
N THR A 187 6.28 -5.25 -8.50
CA THR A 187 5.34 -6.39 -8.61
C THR A 187 5.02 -6.69 -10.07
N ARG A 188 4.68 -5.67 -10.86
CA ARG A 188 4.37 -5.80 -12.29
C ARG A 188 5.54 -6.30 -13.11
N ASP A 189 6.74 -5.79 -12.84
CA ASP A 189 7.96 -6.16 -13.55
C ASP A 189 8.52 -7.52 -13.04
N ARG A 190 7.81 -8.19 -12.11
CA ARG A 190 8.16 -9.49 -11.50
C ARG A 190 9.56 -9.53 -10.86
N LYS A 191 10.00 -8.40 -10.30
CA LYS A 191 11.29 -8.29 -9.62
C LYS A 191 11.14 -8.69 -8.15
N HIS A 192 11.04 -9.99 -7.87
CA HIS A 192 10.70 -10.55 -6.55
C HIS A 192 11.54 -9.96 -5.40
N SER A 193 12.86 -9.88 -5.55
CA SER A 193 13.73 -9.32 -4.49
C SER A 193 13.45 -7.84 -4.18
N LEU A 194 13.03 -7.06 -5.19
CA LEU A 194 12.64 -5.66 -4.98
C LEU A 194 11.26 -5.55 -4.33
N VAL A 195 10.34 -6.49 -4.58
CA VAL A 195 9.01 -6.46 -3.95
C VAL A 195 9.14 -6.50 -2.43
N TYR A 196 9.97 -7.38 -1.89
CA TYR A 196 10.17 -7.49 -0.43
C TYR A 196 10.83 -6.25 0.17
N SER A 197 11.90 -5.73 -0.44
CA SER A 197 12.59 -4.53 0.09
C SER A 197 11.72 -3.28 0.01
N ARG A 198 10.90 -3.14 -1.05
CA ARG A 198 9.96 -2.03 -1.19
C ARG A 198 8.79 -2.13 -0.22
N ALA A 199 8.25 -3.34 0.00
CA ALA A 199 7.21 -3.58 1.00
C ALA A 199 7.72 -3.25 2.42
N GLU A 200 8.94 -3.68 2.77
CA GLU A 200 9.56 -3.36 4.07
C GLU A 200 9.80 -1.85 4.23
N SER A 201 10.29 -1.18 3.18
CA SER A 201 10.50 0.27 3.21
C SER A 201 9.19 1.02 3.42
N LEU A 202 8.11 0.60 2.74
CA LEU A 202 6.78 1.19 2.88
C LEU A 202 6.23 0.94 4.29
N PHE A 203 6.38 -0.27 4.83
CA PHE A 203 5.98 -0.61 6.19
C PHE A 203 6.67 0.28 7.23
N LYS A 204 7.99 0.48 7.11
CA LYS A 204 8.77 1.36 7.99
C LYS A 204 8.33 2.83 7.89
N GLN A 205 7.98 3.31 6.69
CA GLN A 205 7.48 4.68 6.51
C GLN A 205 6.15 4.90 7.23
N VAL A 206 5.27 3.90 7.19
CA VAL A 206 3.93 3.97 7.77
C VAL A 206 3.96 3.85 9.30
N GLN A 207 4.98 3.20 9.87
CA GLN A 207 5.19 3.10 11.32
C GLN A 207 5.81 4.35 11.96
N GLN A 208 6.15 5.38 11.18
CA GLN A 208 6.75 6.59 11.76
C GLN A 208 5.72 7.36 12.60
N PRO A 209 6.11 7.96 13.74
CA PRO A 209 5.20 8.67 14.64
C PRO A 209 4.59 9.94 14.02
N ASN A 210 5.19 10.47 12.95
CA ASN A 210 4.71 11.65 12.23
C ASN A 210 3.83 11.28 11.02
N PHE A 211 3.26 10.08 10.99
CA PHE A 211 2.42 9.62 9.90
C PHE A 211 1.05 10.30 9.91
N LEU A 212 0.48 10.52 8.73
CA LEU A 212 -0.72 11.34 8.48
C LEU A 212 -1.90 11.03 9.42
N ASP A 213 -2.18 9.75 9.61
CA ASP A 213 -3.24 9.25 10.50
C ASP A 213 -2.80 7.90 11.07
N ALA A 214 -2.80 7.76 12.40
CA ALA A 214 -2.43 6.53 13.09
C ALA A 214 -3.31 5.34 12.68
N ASN A 215 -4.61 5.56 12.46
CA ASN A 215 -5.55 4.52 12.05
C ASN A 215 -5.23 4.01 10.66
N LEU A 216 -5.05 4.92 9.69
CA LEU A 216 -4.61 4.57 8.35
C LEU A 216 -3.25 3.84 8.39
N GLY A 217 -2.34 4.29 9.25
CA GLY A 217 -1.03 3.68 9.35
C GLY A 217 -1.10 2.22 9.79
N SER A 218 -1.88 1.94 10.83
CA SER A 218 -2.11 0.56 11.29
C SER A 218 -2.78 -0.31 10.22
N LEU A 219 -3.79 0.24 9.53
CA LEU A 219 -4.51 -0.43 8.45
C LEU A 219 -3.55 -0.80 7.31
N VAL A 220 -2.82 0.18 6.78
CA VAL A 220 -1.87 0.00 5.68
C VAL A 220 -0.77 -0.98 6.08
N ALA A 221 -0.23 -0.89 7.30
CA ALA A 221 0.77 -1.82 7.80
C ALA A 221 0.25 -3.27 7.77
N SER A 222 -0.98 -3.50 8.25
CA SER A 222 -1.60 -4.84 8.20
C SER A 222 -1.79 -5.33 6.76
N MET A 223 -2.25 -4.47 5.85
CA MET A 223 -2.44 -4.83 4.44
C MET A 223 -1.13 -5.13 3.71
N ILE A 224 -0.04 -4.43 4.06
CA ILE A 224 1.29 -4.72 3.50
C ILE A 224 1.76 -6.11 3.93
N THR A 225 1.55 -6.48 5.19
CA THR A 225 1.90 -7.84 5.67
C THR A 225 1.09 -8.91 4.94
N ALA A 226 -0.23 -8.70 4.79
CA ALA A 226 -1.10 -9.59 4.02
C ALA A 226 -0.70 -9.68 2.55
N PHE A 227 -0.30 -8.56 1.93
CA PHE A 227 0.20 -8.53 0.57
C PHE A 227 1.46 -9.39 0.41
N VAL A 228 2.45 -9.24 1.30
CA VAL A 228 3.69 -10.01 1.24
C VAL A 228 3.41 -11.51 1.35
N GLU A 229 2.51 -11.91 2.25
CA GLU A 229 2.10 -13.31 2.40
C GLU A 229 1.39 -13.83 1.14
N ALA A 230 0.40 -13.08 0.63
CA ALA A 230 -0.32 -13.46 -0.58
C ALA A 230 0.60 -13.56 -1.81
N PHE A 231 1.56 -12.63 -1.94
CA PHE A 231 2.56 -12.64 -3.00
C PHE A 231 3.50 -13.85 -2.90
N ARG A 232 3.95 -14.21 -1.69
CA ARG A 232 4.76 -15.41 -1.45
C ARG A 232 3.98 -16.67 -1.79
N ARG A 233 2.72 -16.79 -1.37
CA ARG A 233 1.87 -17.94 -1.67
C ARG A 233 1.67 -18.11 -3.17
N ARG A 234 1.36 -17.04 -3.91
CA ARG A 234 1.27 -17.06 -5.37
C ARG A 234 2.58 -17.46 -6.03
N THR A 235 3.70 -16.89 -5.57
CA THR A 235 5.04 -17.23 -6.08
C THR A 235 5.38 -18.69 -5.81
N PHE A 236 5.04 -19.23 -4.64
CA PHE A 236 5.25 -20.62 -4.28
C PHE A 236 4.50 -21.57 -5.21
N VAL A 237 3.21 -21.30 -5.45
CA VAL A 237 2.39 -22.07 -6.43
C VAL A 237 3.00 -21.99 -7.83
N LEU A 238 3.47 -20.81 -8.25
CA LEU A 238 4.13 -20.67 -9.55
C LEU A 238 5.41 -21.51 -9.64
N LEU A 239 6.24 -21.51 -8.60
CA LEU A 239 7.48 -22.29 -8.56
C LEU A 239 7.20 -23.79 -8.62
N SER A 240 6.17 -24.27 -7.90
CA SER A 240 5.77 -25.69 -7.92
C SER A 240 5.41 -26.19 -9.33
N ARG A 241 4.86 -25.29 -10.17
CA ARG A 241 4.43 -25.60 -11.53
C ARG A 241 5.50 -25.39 -12.58
N ALA A 242 6.39 -24.43 -12.35
CA ALA A 242 7.39 -24.00 -13.33
C ALA A 242 8.68 -24.84 -13.29
N TYR A 243 8.97 -25.50 -12.16
CA TYR A 243 10.22 -26.21 -11.95
C TYR A 243 9.95 -27.66 -11.53
N SER A 244 10.63 -28.62 -12.16
CA SER A 244 10.71 -30.01 -11.67
C SER A 244 11.81 -30.20 -10.62
N SER A 245 12.82 -29.35 -10.67
CA SER A 245 13.92 -29.26 -9.71
C SER A 245 14.30 -27.79 -9.51
N LEU A 246 14.47 -27.39 -8.25
CA LEU A 246 14.64 -26.00 -7.85
C LEU A 246 15.76 -25.88 -6.81
N PRO A 247 16.91 -25.25 -7.11
CA PRO A 247 17.94 -25.00 -6.12
C PRO A 247 17.42 -24.11 -4.98
N VAL A 248 17.82 -24.41 -3.73
CA VAL A 248 17.39 -23.62 -2.56
C VAL A 248 17.78 -22.15 -2.69
N SER A 249 18.96 -21.85 -3.24
CA SER A 249 19.42 -20.47 -3.47
C SER A 249 18.51 -19.67 -4.41
N LEU A 250 17.94 -20.34 -5.41
CA LEU A 250 16.98 -19.74 -6.33
C LEU A 250 15.64 -19.54 -5.62
N ALA A 251 15.16 -20.54 -4.86
CA ALA A 251 13.96 -20.39 -4.04
C ALA A 251 14.05 -19.20 -3.06
N GLN A 252 15.22 -18.97 -2.45
CA GLN A 252 15.47 -17.82 -1.58
C GLN A 252 15.28 -16.48 -2.28
N SER A 253 15.73 -16.34 -3.53
CA SER A 253 15.60 -15.08 -4.27
C SER A 253 14.16 -14.76 -4.65
N TYR A 254 13.34 -15.79 -4.90
CA TYR A 254 11.92 -15.66 -5.23
C TYR A 254 11.03 -15.45 -3.99
N LEU A 255 11.28 -16.18 -2.89
CA LEU A 255 10.43 -16.16 -1.69
C LEU A 255 10.87 -15.12 -0.65
N GLY A 256 12.13 -14.67 -0.70
CA GLY A 256 12.67 -13.72 0.26
C GLY A 256 12.71 -14.28 1.69
N TRP A 257 12.87 -15.60 1.83
CA TRP A 257 12.98 -16.31 3.11
C TRP A 257 14.40 -16.84 3.33
N PRO A 258 14.82 -16.95 4.60
CA PRO A 258 16.01 -17.75 4.95
C PRO A 258 15.77 -19.22 4.60
N PRO A 259 16.85 -20.00 4.37
CA PRO A 259 16.72 -21.36 3.85
C PRO A 259 15.96 -22.28 4.80
N GLU A 260 16.08 -22.08 6.11
CA GLU A 260 15.39 -22.87 7.15
C GLU A 260 13.86 -22.73 7.08
N GLN A 261 13.37 -21.51 6.85
CA GLN A 261 11.93 -21.26 6.69
C GLN A 261 11.39 -21.87 5.40
N ILE A 262 12.18 -21.84 4.32
CA ILE A 262 11.82 -22.49 3.05
C ILE A 262 11.67 -23.99 3.26
N LEU A 263 12.62 -24.64 3.93
CA LEU A 263 12.57 -26.09 4.20
C LEU A 263 11.34 -26.48 5.03
N THR A 264 10.95 -25.64 5.99
CA THR A 264 9.72 -25.88 6.78
C THR A 264 8.47 -25.75 5.91
N ALA A 265 8.40 -24.73 5.07
CA ALA A 265 7.25 -24.47 4.19
C ALA A 265 7.09 -25.53 3.09
N VAL A 266 8.19 -25.91 2.43
CA VAL A 266 8.17 -26.91 1.34
C VAL A 266 7.82 -28.30 1.86
N THR A 267 8.27 -28.67 3.06
CA THR A 267 7.93 -29.95 3.69
C THR A 267 6.44 -30.04 4.01
N LYS A 268 5.84 -28.93 4.48
CA LYS A 268 4.39 -28.85 4.72
C LYS A 268 3.57 -29.07 3.44
N GLU A 269 4.09 -28.60 2.31
CA GLU A 269 3.46 -28.71 0.99
C GLU A 269 3.87 -29.98 0.23
N GLY A 270 4.55 -30.93 0.89
CA GLY A 270 4.87 -32.25 0.33
C GLY A 270 6.03 -32.27 -0.69
N TRP A 271 6.87 -31.24 -0.72
CA TRP A 271 8.06 -31.24 -1.57
C TRP A 271 9.16 -32.11 -0.97
N SER A 272 9.93 -32.79 -1.82
CA SER A 272 11.13 -33.52 -1.40
C SER A 272 12.37 -32.62 -1.45
N TYR A 273 13.24 -32.72 -0.45
CA TYR A 273 14.51 -32.01 -0.39
C TYR A 273 15.68 -32.99 -0.43
N ASP A 274 16.59 -32.80 -1.38
CA ASP A 274 17.87 -33.52 -1.43
C ASP A 274 18.97 -32.67 -0.78
N GLN A 275 19.48 -33.15 0.37
CA GLN A 275 20.53 -32.48 1.13
C GLN A 275 21.89 -32.49 0.41
N ALA A 276 22.17 -33.51 -0.42
CA ALA A 276 23.46 -33.62 -1.11
C ALA A 276 23.61 -32.55 -2.19
N THR A 277 22.54 -32.29 -2.94
CA THR A 277 22.52 -31.33 -4.04
C THR A 277 21.92 -29.97 -3.67
N LYS A 278 21.27 -29.87 -2.50
CA LYS A 278 20.50 -28.69 -2.05
C LYS A 278 19.42 -28.30 -3.04
N VAL A 279 18.71 -29.30 -3.56
CA VAL A 279 17.65 -29.14 -4.56
C VAL A 279 16.30 -29.54 -3.95
N LEU A 280 15.31 -28.72 -4.27
CA LEU A 280 13.91 -28.93 -3.94
C LEU A 280 13.20 -29.51 -5.16
N SER A 281 12.41 -30.54 -4.96
CA SER A 281 11.56 -31.11 -6.00
C SER A 281 10.10 -31.04 -5.54
N PRO A 282 9.23 -30.32 -6.28
CA PRO A 282 7.82 -30.28 -5.96
C PRO A 282 7.20 -31.67 -6.10
N PRO A 283 6.08 -31.92 -5.40
CA PRO A 283 5.33 -33.16 -5.58
C PRO A 283 4.99 -33.31 -7.06
N SER A 284 5.33 -34.45 -7.63
CA SER A 284 4.97 -34.75 -9.01
C SER A 284 3.45 -34.85 -9.09
N ASP A 285 2.82 -33.90 -9.76
CA ASP A 285 1.39 -33.86 -10.02
C ASP A 285 0.95 -35.14 -10.77
N SER A 286 0.73 -36.22 -10.04
CA SER A 286 0.15 -37.46 -10.56
C SER A 286 -1.24 -37.73 -10.01
N SER A 287 -1.75 -36.90 -9.09
CA SER A 287 -3.01 -37.24 -8.38
C SER A 287 -3.81 -36.06 -7.81
N SER A 288 -3.63 -34.81 -8.26
CA SER A 288 -4.48 -33.70 -7.80
C SER A 288 -4.86 -32.65 -8.85
N PHE A 289 -4.26 -32.72 -10.02
CA PHE A 289 -4.82 -32.10 -11.23
C PHE A 289 -5.16 -33.23 -12.18
N SER A 290 -6.17 -34.04 -11.80
CA SER A 290 -7.07 -34.58 -12.82
C SER A 290 -7.45 -33.39 -13.66
N SER A 291 -6.85 -33.38 -14.84
CA SER A 291 -7.18 -32.54 -15.95
C SER A 291 -8.70 -32.49 -15.99
N ALA A 292 -9.28 -31.43 -15.43
CA ALA A 292 -10.34 -30.76 -16.11
C ALA A 292 -9.70 -30.40 -17.44
N ASN A 293 -9.77 -31.37 -18.34
CA ASN A 293 -9.63 -31.25 -19.76
C ASN A 293 -10.73 -30.26 -20.13
N ARG A 294 -10.53 -28.99 -19.78
CA ARG A 294 -11.08 -27.86 -20.48
C ARG A 294 -10.39 -27.97 -21.82
N SER A 295 -10.98 -28.85 -22.62
CA SER A 295 -11.07 -28.72 -24.04
C SER A 295 -11.00 -27.23 -24.33
N ILE A 296 -10.05 -26.87 -25.16
CA ILE A 296 -10.05 -25.62 -25.90
C ILE A 296 -11.28 -25.69 -26.81
N ALA A 297 -12.47 -25.64 -26.20
CA ALA A 297 -13.68 -25.25 -26.84
C ALA A 297 -13.66 -23.74 -26.69
N GLY A 298 -13.38 -23.05 -27.80
CA GLY A 298 -13.94 -21.70 -27.96
C GLY A 298 -15.44 -21.72 -27.63
N PRO A 299 -16.08 -20.57 -27.40
CA PRO A 299 -17.48 -20.50 -26.97
C PRO A 299 -18.32 -21.47 -27.80
N SER A 300 -18.73 -22.57 -27.16
CA SER A 300 -19.26 -23.73 -27.87
C SER A 300 -20.64 -23.33 -28.38
N SER A 301 -20.77 -23.18 -29.70
CA SER A 301 -22.01 -22.71 -30.36
C SER A 301 -23.21 -23.59 -30.00
N LEU A 302 -22.96 -24.84 -29.61
CA LEU A 302 -23.94 -25.82 -29.18
C LEU A 302 -24.46 -25.55 -27.77
N GLU A 303 -23.62 -25.03 -26.87
CA GLU A 303 -24.03 -24.64 -25.52
C GLU A 303 -24.80 -23.30 -25.54
N THR A 304 -24.39 -22.37 -26.41
CA THR A 304 -25.20 -21.18 -26.69
C THR A 304 -26.55 -21.56 -27.32
N PHE A 305 -26.57 -22.52 -28.25
CA PHE A 305 -27.83 -23.00 -28.85
C PHE A 305 -28.73 -23.68 -27.83
N SER A 306 -28.19 -24.52 -26.94
CA SER A 306 -29.01 -25.19 -25.91
C SER A 306 -29.62 -24.18 -24.95
N VAL A 307 -28.89 -23.13 -24.56
CA VAL A 307 -29.39 -22.04 -23.73
C VAL A 307 -30.49 -21.26 -24.44
N VAL A 308 -30.31 -20.91 -25.73
CA VAL A 308 -31.33 -20.21 -26.51
C VAL A 308 -32.58 -21.07 -26.69
N ALA A 309 -32.43 -22.35 -27.06
CA ALA A 309 -33.56 -23.27 -27.23
C ALA A 309 -34.36 -23.47 -25.93
N THR A 310 -33.66 -23.57 -24.79
CA THR A 310 -34.30 -23.73 -23.48
C THR A 310 -35.02 -22.45 -23.04
N ASN A 311 -34.46 -21.28 -23.37
CA ASN A 311 -35.09 -19.99 -23.06
C ASN A 311 -36.32 -19.72 -23.94
N VAL A 312 -36.30 -20.11 -25.22
CA VAL A 312 -37.48 -20.02 -26.09
C VAL A 312 -38.59 -20.96 -25.62
N ALA A 313 -38.27 -22.22 -25.31
CA ALA A 313 -39.25 -23.18 -24.78
C ALA A 313 -39.91 -22.74 -23.46
N ARG A 314 -39.21 -21.94 -22.65
CA ARG A 314 -39.76 -21.35 -21.40
C ARG A 314 -40.66 -20.14 -21.61
N LEU A 315 -40.56 -19.47 -22.75
CA LEU A 315 -41.38 -18.30 -23.09
C LEU A 315 -42.67 -18.68 -23.83
N GLU A 316 -42.82 -19.95 -24.24
CA GLU A 316 -43.99 -20.48 -24.95
C GLU A 316 -45.04 -21.14 -24.03
N VAL A 317 -44.96 -20.91 -22.71
CA VAL A 317 -45.96 -21.33 -21.70
C VAL A 317 -46.61 -20.10 -21.08
#